data_AF-A9VDM4-F1
#
_entry.id   AF-A9VDM4-F1
#
_cell.length_a   1.000
_cell.length_b   1.000
_cell.length_c   1.000
_cell.angle_alpha   90.00
_cell.angle_beta   90.00
_cell.angle_gamma   90.00
#
_symmetry.space_group_name_H-M   'P 1'
#
loop_
_entity.id
_entity.type
_entity.pdbx_description
1 polymer ?
#
loop_
_entity_poly.entity_id
_entity_poly.type
_entity_poly.pdbx_seq_one_letter_code
_entity_poly.pdbx_strand_id
1 'polypeptide(L)'
;YLLATEAQLEMMHRLLPSVRMIATLRNPTDRAFSQYQQECRQGFVLIGKSPAVKGRVVFARRPDWALHTAQRLGLANVSKEDFETATFPCSNDHFLAMLMGNGTGPDIDLSRSLAFRIISTGYYREQLDRVLALYPRKQLHVLLHEAFMHNPIAEMEKIEDFLGVPRMPYANMTRITDSGFIALKNVRSKADKLRYEKLSPSTREKLDRLYRPHNQGLLDFFDKEQLRKAWHISL
;
A
#
# COMPACT_ATOMS: atom_id res chain seq x y z
N TYR A 1 -1.65 -0.44 -8.16
CA TYR A 1 -2.76 0.20 -7.46
C TYR A 1 -3.80 0.60 -8.49
N LEU A 2 -5.07 0.31 -8.24
CA LEU A 2 -6.18 0.70 -9.13
C LEU A 2 -6.67 2.11 -8.77
N LEU A 3 -5.72 3.00 -8.46
CA LEU A 3 -5.97 4.40 -8.13
C LEU A 3 -6.20 5.18 -9.43
N ALA A 4 -7.25 4.81 -10.14
CA ALA A 4 -7.80 5.57 -11.24
C ALA A 4 -9.12 6.20 -10.79
N THR A 5 -9.33 7.46 -11.13
CA THR A 5 -10.63 8.11 -10.96
C THR A 5 -11.64 7.52 -11.94
N GLU A 6 -12.93 7.73 -11.71
CA GLU A 6 -13.98 7.29 -12.63
C GLU A 6 -13.76 7.88 -14.03
N ALA A 7 -13.49 9.18 -14.15
CA ALA A 7 -13.16 9.82 -15.41
C ALA A 7 -11.94 9.20 -16.12
N GLN A 8 -10.91 8.78 -15.38
CA GLN A 8 -9.74 8.09 -15.95
C GLN A 8 -10.12 6.70 -16.47
N LEU A 9 -10.95 5.95 -15.74
CA LEU A 9 -11.43 4.63 -16.16
C LEU A 9 -12.38 4.73 -17.36
N GLU A 10 -13.26 5.74 -17.40
CA GLU A 10 -14.13 6.00 -18.55
C GLU A 10 -13.33 6.33 -19.80
N MET A 11 -12.29 7.16 -19.67
CA MET A 11 -11.38 7.46 -20.78
C MET A 11 -10.65 6.20 -21.24
N MET A 12 -10.15 5.39 -20.30
CA MET A 12 -9.51 4.11 -20.62
C MET A 12 -10.48 3.16 -21.33
N HIS A 13 -11.74 3.09 -20.89
CA HIS A 13 -12.76 2.24 -21.50
C HIS A 13 -13.12 2.70 -22.91
N ARG A 14 -13.20 4.00 -23.15
CA ARG A 14 -13.42 4.57 -24.48
C ARG A 14 -12.30 4.21 -25.46
N LEU A 15 -11.06 4.24 -25.00
CA LEU A 15 -9.89 3.96 -25.85
C LEU A 15 -9.61 2.46 -26.01
N LEU A 16 -9.79 1.68 -24.94
CA LEU A 16 -9.39 0.28 -24.84
C LEU A 16 -10.49 -0.55 -24.16
N PRO A 17 -11.68 -0.68 -24.78
CA PRO A 17 -12.82 -1.36 -24.16
C PRO A 17 -12.55 -2.85 -23.91
N SER A 18 -11.69 -3.48 -24.72
CA SER A 18 -11.35 -4.90 -24.63
C SER A 18 -10.09 -5.22 -23.82
N VAL A 19 -9.50 -4.24 -23.13
CA VAL A 19 -8.24 -4.45 -22.38
C VAL A 19 -8.41 -5.50 -21.28
N ARG A 20 -7.39 -6.33 -21.08
CA ARG A 20 -7.27 -7.22 -19.93
C ARG A 20 -6.38 -6.58 -18.88
N MET A 21 -6.82 -6.62 -17.63
CA MET A 21 -6.15 -5.98 -16.50
C MET A 21 -5.72 -7.02 -15.48
N ILE A 22 -4.54 -6.82 -14.89
CA ILE A 22 -4.02 -7.62 -13.80
C ILE A 22 -3.87 -6.71 -12.58
N ALA A 23 -4.47 -7.09 -11.47
CA ALA A 23 -4.39 -6.39 -10.20
C ALA A 23 -3.72 -7.28 -9.14
N THR A 24 -2.63 -6.79 -8.55
CA THR A 24 -1.96 -7.47 -7.43
C THR A 24 -2.31 -6.75 -6.12
N LEU A 25 -2.95 -7.46 -5.21
CA LEU A 25 -3.32 -6.96 -3.88
C LEU A 25 -2.33 -7.49 -2.84
N ARG A 26 -1.92 -6.64 -1.90
CA ARG A 26 -1.07 -7.02 -0.76
C ARG A 26 -1.87 -6.86 0.52
N ASN A 27 -1.54 -7.57 1.61
CA ASN A 27 -2.14 -7.29 2.92
C ASN A 27 -2.15 -5.75 3.15
N PRO A 28 -3.33 -5.13 3.36
CA PRO A 28 -3.46 -3.68 3.33
C PRO A 28 -2.71 -2.98 4.49
N THR A 29 -2.55 -3.66 5.63
CA THR A 29 -1.75 -3.20 6.77
C THR A 29 -0.26 -3.18 6.42
N ASP A 30 0.26 -4.28 5.87
CA ASP A 30 1.66 -4.37 5.42
C ASP A 30 1.96 -3.41 4.26
N ARG A 31 0.99 -3.24 3.35
CA ARG A 31 1.09 -2.28 2.24
C ARG A 31 1.12 -0.85 2.76
N ALA A 32 0.27 -0.49 3.72
CA ALA A 32 0.24 0.86 4.30
C ALA A 32 1.59 1.22 4.93
N PHE A 33 2.12 0.33 5.77
CA PHE A 33 3.42 0.57 6.40
C PHE A 33 4.58 0.58 5.40
N SER A 34 4.53 -0.30 4.41
CA SER A 34 5.51 -0.31 3.32
C SER A 34 5.49 0.98 2.50
N GLN A 35 4.32 1.59 2.30
CA GLN A 35 4.21 2.88 1.61
C GLN A 35 4.77 4.01 2.48
N TYR A 36 4.48 4.03 3.77
CA TYR A 36 5.06 4.98 4.72
C TYR A 36 6.59 4.92 4.70
N GLN A 37 7.17 3.73 4.79
CA GLN A 37 8.62 3.54 4.75
C GLN A 37 9.24 3.95 3.41
N GLN A 38 8.53 3.75 2.30
CA GLN A 38 8.99 4.20 1.00
C GLN A 38 8.97 5.73 0.88
N GLU A 39 7.94 6.40 1.40
CA GLU A 39 7.85 7.86 1.44
C GLU A 39 8.93 8.45 2.36
N CYS A 40 9.21 7.79 3.48
CA CYS A 40 10.34 8.12 4.35
C CYS A 40 11.68 8.01 3.64
N ARG A 41 11.93 6.88 2.94
CA ARG A 41 13.15 6.67 2.17
C ARG A 41 13.36 7.75 1.09
N GLN A 42 12.27 8.31 0.56
CA GLN A 42 12.31 9.40 -0.41
C GLN A 42 12.48 10.78 0.23
N GLY A 43 12.57 10.88 1.55
CA GLY A 43 12.71 12.14 2.29
C GLY A 43 11.41 12.94 2.41
N PHE A 44 10.25 12.30 2.22
CA PHE A 44 8.95 12.97 2.21
C PHE A 44 8.22 12.93 3.55
N VAL A 45 8.82 12.33 4.58
CA VAL A 45 8.29 12.33 5.95
C VAL A 45 9.05 13.38 6.74
N LEU A 46 8.31 14.37 7.26
CA LEU A 46 8.88 15.43 8.07
C LEU A 46 8.40 15.31 9.51
N ILE A 47 9.32 15.54 10.45
CA ILE A 47 9.10 15.49 11.89
C ILE A 47 9.24 16.91 12.45
N GLY A 48 8.27 17.33 13.25
CA GLY A 48 8.33 18.63 13.91
C GLY A 48 9.32 18.61 15.09
N LYS A 49 10.27 19.54 15.09
CA LYS A 49 11.33 19.67 16.10
C LYS A 49 11.17 20.87 17.03
N SER A 50 10.44 21.92 16.61
CA SER A 50 10.19 23.07 17.48
C SER A 50 9.00 22.81 18.42
N PRO A 51 8.88 23.53 19.55
CA PRO A 51 7.80 23.33 20.52
C PRO A 51 6.39 23.41 19.91
N ALA A 52 6.17 24.24 18.89
CA ALA A 52 4.88 24.41 18.24
C ALA A 52 4.40 23.17 17.46
N VAL A 53 5.35 22.35 16.97
CA VAL A 53 5.08 21.18 16.12
C VAL A 53 5.68 19.89 16.68
N LYS A 54 6.17 19.89 17.91
CA LYS A 54 6.91 18.74 18.49
C LYS A 54 6.08 17.46 18.41
N GLY A 55 6.67 16.41 17.85
CA GLY A 55 6.02 15.10 17.69
C GLY A 55 4.99 15.01 16.57
N ARG A 56 4.76 16.10 15.82
CA ARG A 56 3.96 16.09 14.58
C ARG A 56 4.73 15.40 13.47
N VAL A 57 4.03 14.60 12.69
CA VAL A 57 4.59 13.94 11.51
C VAL A 57 3.69 14.24 10.31
N VAL A 58 4.27 14.81 9.25
CA VAL A 58 3.54 15.22 8.04
C VAL A 58 4.20 14.66 6.78
N PHE A 59 3.41 14.46 5.74
CA PHE A 59 3.94 14.18 4.40
C PHE A 59 4.17 15.48 3.64
N ALA A 60 5.37 15.65 3.11
CA ALA A 60 5.70 16.78 2.25
C ALA A 60 6.59 16.30 1.09
N ARG A 61 5.99 16.13 -0.10
CA ARG A 61 6.77 15.89 -1.33
C ARG A 61 7.48 17.13 -1.81
N ARG A 62 6.95 18.30 -1.45
CA ARG A 62 7.60 19.60 -1.58
C ARG A 62 7.55 20.33 -0.25
N PRO A 63 8.58 21.11 0.13
CA PRO A 63 8.67 21.70 1.46
C PRO A 63 7.52 22.65 1.84
N ASP A 64 6.93 23.34 0.86
CA ASP A 64 5.77 24.23 1.01
C ASP A 64 4.50 23.49 1.43
N TRP A 65 4.37 22.19 1.14
CA TRP A 65 3.19 21.39 1.54
C TRP A 65 3.13 21.09 3.04
N ALA A 66 4.28 21.10 3.72
CA ALA A 66 4.34 20.99 5.17
C ALA A 66 3.59 22.16 5.82
N LEU A 67 3.76 23.37 5.26
CA LEU A 67 3.09 24.59 5.71
C LEU A 67 1.58 24.53 5.47
N HIS A 68 1.14 24.07 4.29
CA HIS A 68 -0.30 23.88 4.03
C HIS A 68 -0.92 22.88 5.02
N THR A 69 -0.20 21.80 5.35
CA THR A 69 -0.68 20.83 6.35
C THR A 69 -0.72 21.44 7.74
N ALA A 70 0.30 22.21 8.14
CA ALA A 70 0.34 22.92 9.42
C ALA A 70 -0.80 23.95 9.55
N GLN A 71 -1.07 24.72 8.50
CA GLN A 71 -2.20 25.65 8.43
C GLN A 71 -3.54 24.93 8.54
N ARG A 72 -3.72 23.80 7.85
CA ARG A 72 -4.94 22.96 7.97
C ARG A 72 -5.15 22.44 9.40
N LEU A 73 -4.07 22.26 10.15
CA LEU A 73 -4.10 21.86 11.56
C LEU A 73 -4.26 23.03 12.53
N GLY A 74 -4.43 24.26 12.02
CA GLY A 74 -4.60 25.46 12.83
C GLY A 74 -3.32 25.93 13.53
N LEU A 75 -2.14 25.48 13.09
CA LEU A 75 -0.87 25.85 13.69
C LEU A 75 -0.41 27.19 13.10
N ALA A 76 -0.47 28.26 13.91
CA ALA A 76 0.00 29.58 13.55
C ALA A 76 1.53 29.70 13.71
N ASN A 77 2.15 30.57 12.91
CA ASN A 77 3.58 30.91 12.98
C ASN A 77 4.56 29.73 12.80
N VAL A 78 4.14 28.68 12.08
CA VAL A 78 4.99 27.55 11.73
C VAL A 78 5.71 27.82 10.40
N SER A 79 7.01 27.60 10.36
CA SER A 79 7.84 27.68 9.16
C SER A 79 8.37 26.30 8.74
N LYS A 80 9.09 26.23 7.62
CA LYS A 80 9.72 24.99 7.15
C LYS A 80 10.82 24.55 8.11
N GLU A 81 11.51 25.50 8.73
CA GLU A 81 12.64 25.30 9.63
C GLU A 81 12.22 24.65 10.96
N ASP A 82 10.92 24.66 11.28
CA ASP A 82 10.34 23.94 12.42
C ASP A 82 10.29 22.42 12.23
N PHE A 83 10.56 21.94 11.02
CA PHE A 83 10.57 20.53 10.66
C PHE A 83 11.97 20.06 10.24
N GLU A 84 12.18 18.75 10.39
CA GLU A 84 13.33 18.04 9.83
C GLU A 84 12.89 16.79 9.07
N THR A 85 13.70 16.35 8.13
CA THR A 85 13.43 15.11 7.38
C THR A 85 13.68 13.91 8.27
N ALA A 86 12.74 12.97 8.30
CA ALA A 86 12.90 11.75 9.06
C ALA A 86 14.05 10.88 8.52
N THR A 87 14.85 10.34 9.45
CA THR A 87 15.91 9.38 9.12
C THR A 87 15.30 8.04 8.74
N PHE A 88 15.79 7.44 7.65
CA PHE A 88 15.37 6.10 7.22
C PHE A 88 16.20 5.00 7.91
N PRO A 89 15.61 3.86 8.34
CA PRO A 89 14.18 3.55 8.32
C PRO A 89 13.39 4.39 9.33
N CYS A 90 12.18 4.78 8.94
CA CYS A 90 11.34 5.59 9.82
C CYS A 90 10.69 4.74 10.92
N SER A 91 10.53 5.35 12.10
CA SER A 91 10.04 4.68 13.29
C SER A 91 8.56 4.32 13.24
N ASN A 92 8.21 3.26 13.96
CA ASN A 92 6.82 2.91 14.26
C ASN A 92 6.06 4.05 14.96
N ASP A 93 6.70 4.76 15.89
CA ASP A 93 6.06 5.83 16.66
C ASP A 93 5.63 6.98 15.77
N HIS A 94 6.46 7.35 14.79
CA HIS A 94 6.11 8.36 13.81
C HIS A 94 4.94 7.90 12.95
N PHE A 95 4.93 6.64 12.50
CA PHE A 95 3.79 6.12 11.74
C PHE A 95 2.50 6.13 12.56
N LEU A 96 2.56 5.70 13.82
CA LEU A 96 1.43 5.74 14.74
C LEU A 96 0.93 7.17 14.95
N ALA A 97 1.84 8.13 15.16
CA ALA A 97 1.48 9.55 15.27
C ALA A 97 0.74 10.06 14.03
N MET A 98 1.14 9.63 12.82
CA MET A 98 0.42 9.98 11.58
C MET A 98 -0.97 9.32 11.50
N LEU A 99 -1.05 8.05 11.88
CA LEU A 99 -2.31 7.30 11.89
C LEU A 99 -3.31 7.95 12.84
N MET A 100 -2.87 8.28 14.05
CA MET A 100 -3.71 8.82 15.11
C MET A 100 -3.96 10.33 14.98
N GLY A 101 -3.04 11.07 14.35
CA GLY A 101 -3.05 12.54 14.22
C GLY A 101 -2.88 13.24 15.58
N ASN A 102 -3.93 13.23 16.39
CA ASN A 102 -4.00 13.73 17.78
C ASN A 102 -4.76 12.78 18.72
N GLY A 103 -5.32 11.70 18.19
CA GLY A 103 -6.11 10.76 18.98
C GLY A 103 -5.22 9.94 19.91
N THR A 104 -5.71 9.71 21.13
CA THR A 104 -5.11 8.77 22.08
C THR A 104 -5.93 7.48 22.22
N GLY A 105 -7.01 7.37 21.44
CA GLY A 105 -7.96 6.27 21.49
C GLY A 105 -7.42 4.92 20.99
N PRO A 106 -8.20 3.85 21.21
CA PRO A 106 -7.84 2.51 20.75
C PRO A 106 -7.91 2.38 19.22
N ASP A 107 -8.66 3.23 18.53
CA ASP A 107 -8.93 3.11 17.09
C ASP A 107 -8.42 4.33 16.30
N ILE A 108 -8.20 4.10 15.00
CA ILE A 108 -7.79 5.14 14.06
C ILE A 108 -9.03 5.93 13.63
N ASP A 109 -9.08 7.21 13.99
CA ASP A 109 -10.08 8.16 13.47
C ASP A 109 -9.61 8.72 12.12
N LEU A 110 -10.20 8.24 11.03
CA LEU A 110 -9.85 8.64 9.67
C LEU A 110 -10.04 10.13 9.41
N SER A 111 -10.97 10.80 10.10
CA SER A 111 -11.20 12.24 9.93
C SER A 111 -10.02 13.08 10.43
N ARG A 112 -9.23 12.52 11.36
CA ARG A 112 -8.05 13.15 11.97
C ARG A 112 -6.74 12.64 11.41
N SER A 113 -6.75 11.45 10.81
CA SER A 113 -5.55 10.77 10.34
C SER A 113 -4.83 11.57 9.25
N LEU A 114 -3.54 11.82 9.47
CA LEU A 114 -2.66 12.41 8.46
C LEU A 114 -2.18 11.37 7.43
N ALA A 115 -2.45 10.09 7.70
CA ALA A 115 -2.12 8.97 6.84
C ALA A 115 -3.28 8.56 5.91
N PHE A 116 -4.36 9.34 5.79
CA PHE A 116 -5.56 8.97 5.01
C PHE A 116 -5.24 8.50 3.58
N ARG A 117 -4.35 9.18 2.85
CA ARG A 117 -3.95 8.76 1.49
C ARG A 117 -3.23 7.41 1.47
N ILE A 118 -2.40 7.15 2.47
CA ILE A 118 -1.77 5.84 2.63
C ILE A 118 -2.85 4.82 2.90
N ILE A 119 -3.73 5.06 3.87
CA ILE A 119 -4.76 4.12 4.30
C ILE A 119 -5.72 3.77 3.16
N SER A 120 -6.34 4.78 2.54
CA SER A 120 -7.36 4.62 1.49
C SER A 120 -6.88 3.84 0.27
N THR A 121 -5.57 3.80 0.00
CA THR A 121 -5.00 2.96 -1.06
C THR A 121 -5.21 1.46 -0.79
N GLY A 122 -5.41 1.06 0.47
CA GLY A 122 -5.72 -0.31 0.89
C GLY A 122 -7.20 -0.70 0.79
N TYR A 123 -8.09 0.23 0.45
CA TYR A 123 -9.51 -0.03 0.26
C TYR A 123 -9.73 -0.59 -1.15
N TYR A 124 -9.39 -1.87 -1.31
CA TYR A 124 -9.31 -2.51 -2.61
C TYR A 124 -10.67 -2.79 -3.22
N ARG A 125 -11.68 -3.13 -2.40
CA ARG A 125 -13.02 -3.46 -2.89
C ARG A 125 -13.62 -2.30 -3.68
N GLU A 126 -13.57 -1.10 -3.11
CA GLU A 126 -14.08 0.13 -3.71
C GLU A 126 -13.34 0.50 -5.00
N GLN A 127 -12.04 0.18 -5.08
CA GLN A 127 -11.25 0.36 -6.30
C GLN A 127 -11.63 -0.66 -7.38
N LEU A 128 -11.86 -1.92 -6.99
CA LEU A 128 -12.25 -2.99 -7.91
C LEU A 128 -13.66 -2.77 -8.44
N ASP A 129 -14.60 -2.30 -7.61
CA ASP A 129 -15.98 -2.02 -8.03
C ASP A 129 -16.03 -0.94 -9.13
N ARG A 130 -15.22 0.11 -9.02
CA ARG A 130 -15.10 1.12 -10.10
C ARG A 130 -14.61 0.54 -11.41
N VAL A 131 -13.68 -0.42 -11.36
CA VAL A 131 -13.21 -1.12 -12.56
C VAL A 131 -14.31 -2.02 -13.12
N LEU A 132 -15.00 -2.78 -12.25
CA LEU A 132 -16.06 -3.72 -12.63
C LEU A 132 -17.33 -3.03 -13.17
N ALA A 133 -17.55 -1.76 -12.81
CA ALA A 133 -18.64 -0.96 -13.36
C ALA A 133 -18.51 -0.71 -14.88
N LEU A 134 -17.27 -0.76 -15.41
CA LEU A 134 -16.98 -0.49 -16.82
C LEU A 134 -16.45 -1.73 -17.56
N TYR A 135 -15.74 -2.61 -16.86
CA TYR A 135 -15.10 -3.78 -17.44
C TYR A 135 -15.67 -5.08 -16.85
N PRO A 136 -16.12 -6.02 -17.70
CA PRO A 136 -16.55 -7.34 -17.24
C PRO A 136 -15.50 -8.05 -16.38
N ARG A 137 -15.95 -8.82 -15.37
CA ARG A 137 -15.09 -9.58 -14.45
C ARG A 137 -14.05 -10.48 -15.16
N LYS A 138 -14.37 -11.01 -16.34
CA LYS A 138 -13.47 -11.83 -17.17
C LYS A 138 -12.28 -11.06 -17.75
N GLN A 139 -12.31 -9.73 -17.76
CA GLN A 139 -11.20 -8.86 -18.18
C GLN A 139 -10.30 -8.45 -17.01
N LEU A 140 -10.57 -8.94 -15.81
CA LEU A 140 -9.81 -8.60 -14.61
C LEU A 140 -9.29 -9.87 -13.94
N HIS A 141 -7.97 -10.01 -13.88
CA HIS A 141 -7.31 -11.01 -13.06
C HIS A 141 -6.81 -10.36 -11.77
N VAL A 142 -7.22 -10.87 -10.62
CA VAL A 142 -6.80 -10.35 -9.32
C VAL A 142 -6.02 -11.44 -8.59
N LEU A 143 -4.82 -11.12 -8.12
CA LEU A 143 -3.97 -12.03 -7.36
C LEU A 143 -3.48 -11.41 -6.06
N LEU A 144 -3.09 -12.26 -5.12
CA LEU A 144 -2.48 -11.85 -3.85
C LEU A 144 -0.96 -11.80 -4.00
N HIS A 145 -0.35 -10.70 -3.56
CA HIS A 145 1.09 -10.50 -3.57
C HIS A 145 1.79 -11.59 -2.76
N GLU A 146 1.26 -11.94 -1.59
CA GLU A 146 1.83 -12.96 -0.71
C GLU A 146 1.77 -14.36 -1.34
N ALA A 147 0.72 -14.68 -2.10
CA ALA A 147 0.65 -15.91 -2.89
C ALA A 147 1.71 -15.92 -3.99
N PHE A 148 1.88 -14.79 -4.70
CA PHE A 148 2.93 -14.62 -5.71
C PHE A 148 4.33 -14.74 -5.12
N MET A 149 4.59 -14.16 -3.96
CA MET A 149 5.89 -14.26 -3.29
C MET A 149 6.18 -15.69 -2.81
N HIS A 150 5.14 -16.45 -2.45
CA HIS A 150 5.27 -17.83 -2.01
C HIS A 150 5.50 -18.80 -3.18
N ASN A 151 4.72 -18.68 -4.26
CA ASN A 151 4.84 -19.54 -5.43
C ASN A 151 4.61 -18.74 -6.74
N PRO A 152 5.61 -17.97 -7.21
CA PRO A 152 5.45 -17.10 -8.36
C PRO A 152 5.25 -17.88 -9.66
N ILE A 153 5.78 -19.11 -9.78
CA ILE A 153 5.62 -19.93 -10.99
C ILE A 153 4.13 -20.26 -11.17
N ALA A 154 3.47 -20.78 -10.14
CA ALA A 154 2.05 -21.11 -10.21
C ALA A 154 1.16 -19.88 -10.45
N GLU A 155 1.49 -18.72 -9.87
CA GLU A 155 0.75 -17.48 -10.15
C GLU A 155 1.01 -16.93 -11.56
N MET A 156 2.22 -17.11 -12.10
CA MET A 156 2.53 -16.75 -13.49
C MET A 156 1.75 -17.61 -14.49
N GLU A 157 1.61 -18.92 -14.25
CA GLU A 157 0.81 -19.79 -15.12
C GLU A 157 -0.66 -19.30 -15.21
N LYS A 158 -1.24 -18.88 -14.08
CA LYS A 158 -2.60 -18.30 -14.06
C LYS A 158 -2.69 -17.00 -14.84
N ILE A 159 -1.65 -16.16 -14.77
CA ILE A 159 -1.56 -14.92 -15.54
C ILE A 159 -1.45 -15.23 -17.04
N GLU A 160 -0.63 -16.21 -17.43
CA GLU A 160 -0.45 -16.63 -18.81
C GLU A 160 -1.76 -17.19 -19.39
N ASP A 161 -2.44 -18.07 -18.65
CA ASP A 161 -3.75 -18.61 -19.02
C ASP A 161 -4.79 -17.47 -19.19
N PHE A 162 -4.80 -16.50 -18.28
CA PHE A 162 -5.67 -15.32 -18.37
C PHE A 162 -5.36 -14.43 -19.59
N LEU A 163 -4.08 -14.25 -19.92
CA LEU A 163 -3.66 -13.48 -21.10
C LEU A 163 -3.80 -14.27 -22.40
N GLY A 164 -3.96 -15.60 -22.34
CA GLY A 164 -4.01 -16.47 -23.50
C GLY A 164 -2.67 -16.52 -24.23
N VAL A 165 -1.56 -16.43 -23.50
CA VAL A 165 -0.20 -16.50 -24.05
C VAL A 165 0.43 -17.87 -23.75
N PRO A 166 1.42 -18.32 -24.55
CA PRO A 166 2.12 -19.58 -24.27
C PRO A 166 2.80 -19.56 -22.90
N ARG A 167 2.82 -20.71 -22.22
CA ARG A 167 3.52 -20.86 -20.94
C ARG A 167 5.02 -20.74 -21.10
N MET A 168 5.63 -19.92 -20.26
CA MET A 168 7.07 -19.74 -20.22
C MET A 168 7.69 -20.68 -19.17
N PRO A 169 8.89 -21.24 -19.42
CA PRO A 169 9.55 -22.18 -18.51
C PRO A 169 10.21 -21.46 -17.32
N TYR A 170 9.45 -20.70 -16.53
CA TYR A 170 9.98 -19.85 -15.46
C TYR A 170 10.82 -20.59 -14.43
N ALA A 171 10.50 -21.86 -14.15
CA ALA A 171 11.31 -22.73 -13.27
C ALA A 171 12.79 -22.74 -13.67
N ASN A 172 13.08 -22.74 -14.97
CA ASN A 172 14.44 -22.76 -15.51
C ASN A 172 15.09 -21.37 -15.55
N MET A 173 14.28 -20.31 -15.43
CA MET A 173 14.69 -18.91 -15.54
C MET A 173 14.88 -18.21 -14.20
N THR A 174 14.47 -18.84 -13.09
CA THR A 174 14.53 -18.24 -11.76
C THR A 174 15.72 -18.70 -10.92
N ARG A 175 16.02 -17.93 -9.88
CA ARG A 175 16.99 -18.20 -8.79
C ARG A 175 16.40 -17.72 -7.46
N ILE A 176 16.91 -18.22 -6.35
CA ILE A 176 16.62 -17.68 -5.02
C ILE A 176 17.70 -16.65 -4.66
N THR A 177 17.31 -15.47 -4.18
CA THR A 177 18.23 -14.44 -3.68
C THR A 177 18.70 -14.79 -2.27
N ASP A 178 19.79 -14.18 -1.80
CA ASP A 178 20.27 -14.32 -0.40
C ASP A 178 19.20 -13.90 0.62
N SER A 179 18.30 -13.02 0.19
CA SER A 179 17.13 -12.56 0.95
C SER A 179 15.93 -13.52 0.90
N GLY A 180 16.05 -14.67 0.23
CA GLY A 180 15.03 -15.72 0.15
C GLY A 180 13.93 -15.48 -0.90
N PHE A 181 14.10 -14.51 -1.80
CA PHE A 181 13.11 -14.20 -2.83
C PHE A 181 13.41 -14.92 -4.13
N ILE A 182 12.37 -15.35 -4.85
CA ILE A 182 12.51 -15.87 -6.20
C ILE A 182 12.66 -14.68 -7.15
N ALA A 183 13.75 -14.65 -7.90
CA ALA A 183 14.06 -13.64 -8.89
C ALA A 183 14.48 -14.27 -10.22
N LEU A 184 14.37 -13.54 -11.31
CA LEU A 184 14.92 -13.99 -12.59
C LEU A 184 16.45 -14.04 -12.52
N LYS A 185 17.03 -15.04 -13.20
CA LYS A 185 18.47 -15.11 -13.48
C LYS A 185 18.88 -13.85 -14.24
N ASN A 186 20.06 -13.32 -13.92
CA ASN A 186 20.65 -12.13 -14.54
C ASN A 186 19.83 -10.82 -14.38
N VAL A 187 18.83 -10.80 -13.50
CA VAL A 187 18.12 -9.57 -13.12
C VAL A 187 18.50 -9.20 -11.69
N ARG A 188 18.88 -7.92 -11.51
CA ARG A 188 19.16 -7.37 -10.18
C ARG A 188 17.86 -7.33 -9.37
N SER A 189 17.89 -7.89 -8.17
CA SER A 189 16.73 -7.84 -7.30
C SER A 189 16.60 -6.46 -6.66
N LYS A 190 15.37 -5.94 -6.59
CA LYS A 190 15.08 -4.76 -5.76
C LYS A 190 15.11 -5.09 -4.26
N ALA A 191 15.19 -6.38 -3.89
CA ALA A 191 15.23 -6.85 -2.52
C ALA A 191 16.56 -6.57 -1.79
N ASP A 192 17.59 -6.13 -2.52
CA ASP A 192 18.92 -5.83 -1.97
C ASP A 192 18.98 -4.45 -1.27
N LYS A 193 17.84 -3.78 -1.08
CA LYS A 193 17.75 -2.49 -0.38
C LYS A 193 17.72 -2.69 1.14
N LEU A 194 18.18 -1.67 1.88
CA LEU A 194 18.02 -1.59 3.34
C LEU A 194 16.59 -1.95 3.76
N ARG A 195 16.48 -2.89 4.70
CA ARG A 195 15.19 -3.42 5.15
C ARG A 195 14.38 -2.35 5.89
N TYR A 196 13.07 -2.39 5.72
CA TYR A 196 12.16 -1.61 6.56
C TYR A 196 12.20 -2.14 7.99
N GLU A 197 11.86 -1.27 8.94
CA GLU A 197 11.50 -1.71 10.28
C GLU A 197 10.32 -2.71 10.19
N LYS A 198 10.12 -3.53 11.22
CA LYS A 198 8.91 -4.36 11.33
C LYS A 198 7.82 -3.52 11.97
N LEU A 199 6.59 -3.62 11.45
CA LEU A 199 5.44 -2.94 12.03
C LEU A 199 5.18 -3.49 13.45
N SER A 200 5.02 -2.60 14.41
CA SER A 200 4.70 -2.95 15.79
C SER A 200 3.36 -3.70 15.89
N PRO A 201 3.24 -4.72 16.76
CA PRO A 201 2.01 -5.49 16.89
C PRO A 201 0.78 -4.63 17.24
N SER A 202 0.96 -3.63 18.11
CA SER A 202 -0.12 -2.71 18.52
C SER A 202 -0.63 -1.84 17.36
N THR A 203 0.27 -1.32 16.52
CA THR A 203 -0.12 -0.55 15.34
C THR A 203 -0.74 -1.43 14.27
N ARG A 204 -0.24 -2.66 14.10
CA ARG A 204 -0.85 -3.66 13.22
C ARG A 204 -2.29 -3.94 13.61
N GLU A 205 -2.56 -4.21 14.89
CA GLU A 205 -3.91 -4.55 15.35
C GLU A 205 -4.92 -3.43 15.03
N LYS A 206 -4.53 -2.16 15.22
CA LYS A 206 -5.35 -1.00 14.86
C LYS A 206 -5.67 -0.96 13.37
N LEU A 207 -4.66 -1.18 12.52
CA LEU A 207 -4.84 -1.20 11.06
C LEU A 207 -5.66 -2.40 10.60
N ASP A 208 -5.43 -3.59 11.16
CA ASP A 208 -6.18 -4.79 10.82
C ASP A 208 -7.66 -4.64 11.17
N ARG A 209 -7.97 -4.02 12.32
CA ARG A 209 -9.34 -3.68 12.73
C ARG A 209 -9.97 -2.68 11.76
N LEU A 210 -9.24 -1.64 11.37
CA LEU A 210 -9.68 -0.63 10.41
C LEU A 210 -10.00 -1.24 9.04
N TYR A 211 -9.15 -2.13 8.53
CA TYR A 211 -9.34 -2.74 7.20
C TYR A 211 -10.32 -3.91 7.19
N ARG A 212 -10.64 -4.53 8.32
CA ARG A 212 -11.52 -5.71 8.40
C ARG A 212 -12.81 -5.57 7.58
N PRO A 213 -13.66 -4.53 7.76
CA PRO A 213 -14.90 -4.41 6.99
C PRO A 213 -14.64 -4.29 5.47
N HIS A 214 -13.56 -3.60 5.07
CA HIS A 214 -13.20 -3.44 3.66
C HIS A 214 -12.69 -4.76 3.04
N ASN A 215 -11.99 -5.59 3.83
CA ASN A 215 -11.46 -6.87 3.37
C ASN A 215 -12.55 -7.93 3.18
N GLN A 216 -13.67 -7.84 3.91
CA GLN A 216 -14.80 -8.77 3.74
C GLN A 216 -15.38 -8.70 2.31
N GLY A 217 -15.37 -7.52 1.69
CA GLY A 217 -15.78 -7.36 0.30
C GLY A 217 -14.88 -8.08 -0.72
N LEU A 218 -13.70 -8.56 -0.33
CA LEU A 218 -12.81 -9.31 -1.23
C LEU A 218 -13.17 -10.79 -1.34
N LEU A 219 -14.17 -11.26 -0.58
CA LEU A 219 -14.68 -12.63 -0.69
C LEU A 219 -15.33 -12.93 -2.05
N ASP A 220 -15.69 -11.89 -2.83
CA ASP A 220 -16.15 -12.02 -4.22
C ASP A 220 -15.01 -12.44 -5.18
N PHE A 221 -13.75 -12.34 -4.74
CA PHE A 221 -12.56 -12.62 -5.54
C PHE A 221 -11.73 -13.79 -5.01
N PHE A 222 -11.79 -14.04 -3.70
CA PHE A 222 -10.94 -15.01 -3.02
C PHE A 222 -11.71 -15.76 -1.95
N ASP A 223 -11.42 -17.04 -1.79
CA ASP A 223 -11.97 -17.81 -0.69
C ASP A 223 -11.42 -17.30 0.66
N LYS A 224 -12.25 -17.38 1.71
CA LYS A 224 -11.87 -16.95 3.08
C LYS A 224 -10.56 -17.58 3.54
N GLU A 225 -10.35 -18.86 3.27
CA GLU A 225 -9.11 -19.57 3.63
C GLU A 225 -7.89 -19.06 2.86
N GLN A 226 -8.06 -18.63 1.61
CA GLN A 226 -6.98 -18.06 0.83
C GLN A 226 -6.50 -16.73 1.45
N LEU A 227 -7.43 -15.83 1.79
CA LEU A 227 -7.11 -14.58 2.47
C LEU A 227 -6.52 -14.82 3.87
N ARG A 228 -7.06 -15.77 4.64
CA ARG A 228 -6.53 -16.13 5.96
C ARG A 228 -5.09 -16.64 5.87
N LYS A 229 -4.79 -17.52 4.92
CA LYS A 229 -3.44 -18.07 4.71
C LYS A 229 -2.46 -17.02 4.21
N ALA A 230 -2.87 -16.22 3.23
CA ALA A 230 -1.99 -15.25 2.58
C ALA A 230 -1.72 -14.02 3.46
N TRP A 231 -2.74 -13.53 4.18
CA TRP A 231 -2.66 -12.26 4.92
C TRP A 231 -2.64 -12.42 6.43
N HIS A 232 -2.83 -13.65 6.95
CA HIS A 232 -2.89 -13.93 8.39
C HIS A 232 -3.93 -13.10 9.14
N ILE A 233 -5.05 -12.80 8.48
CA ILE A 233 -6.16 -12.03 9.04
C ILE A 233 -7.35 -12.92 9.39
N SER A 234 -8.17 -12.45 10.32
CA SER A 234 -9.52 -12.99 10.59
C SER A 234 -10.56 -12.11 9.90
N LEU A 235 -11.42 -12.75 9.11
CA LEU A 235 -12.50 -12.14 8.31
C LEU A 235 -13.88 -12.49 8.84
#